data_AF-R6X9B4-F1
#
_entry.id   AF-R6X9B4-F1
#
_cell.length_a   1.000
_cell.length_b   1.000
_cell.length_c   1.000
_cell.angle_alpha   90.00
_cell.angle_beta   90.00
_cell.angle_gamma   90.00
#
_symmetry.space_group_name_H-M   'P 1'
#
loop_
_entity.id
_entity.type
_entity.pdbx_description
1 polymer ?
#
loop_
_entity_poly.entity_id
_entity_poly.type
_entity_poly.pdbx_seq_one_letter_code
_entity_poly.pdbx_strand_id
1 'polypeptide(L)'
;MLIGREKEIKTLQQAYHSEYSEFVAVYSRRRIGKTFLIREAFNYQFTFQHTGVYKESLKKQLRNFRDALKMSGMKKGNILTRCSNRHGD
;
A
#
# COMPACT_ATOMS: atom_id res chain seq x y z
N MET A 1 11.24 -5.18 13.26
CA MET A 1 12.62 -4.70 13.05
C MET A 1 13.23 -5.44 11.85
N LEU A 2 13.51 -4.71 10.77
CA LEU A 2 14.07 -5.25 9.53
C LEU A 2 15.59 -5.12 9.60
N ILE A 3 16.34 -6.21 9.58
CA ILE A 3 17.81 -6.20 9.73
C ILE A 3 18.46 -6.22 8.34
N GLY A 4 19.41 -5.33 8.09
CA GLY A 4 20.29 -5.35 6.90
C GLY A 4 19.73 -4.74 5.61
N ARG A 5 18.63 -3.98 5.67
CA ARG A 5 17.98 -3.32 4.50
C ARG A 5 18.19 -1.80 4.46
N GLU A 6 19.24 -1.31 5.11
CA GLU A 6 19.49 0.12 5.29
C GLU A 6 19.71 0.84 3.96
N LYS A 7 20.36 0.18 3.00
CA LYS A 7 20.61 0.74 1.66
C LYS A 7 19.31 0.96 0.91
N GLU A 8 18.42 -0.04 0.87
CA GLU A 8 17.14 0.07 0.18
C GLU A 8 16.21 1.09 0.83
N ILE A 9 16.18 1.16 2.17
CA ILE A 9 15.41 2.18 2.90
C ILE A 9 15.92 3.57 2.53
N LYS A 10 17.25 3.77 2.51
CA LYS A 10 17.85 5.05 2.13
C LYS A 10 17.48 5.45 0.70
N THR A 11 17.54 4.53 -0.26
CA THR A 11 17.13 4.81 -1.65
C THR A 11 15.64 5.17 -1.74
N LEU A 12 14.76 4.47 -1.01
CA LEU A 12 13.33 4.78 -0.97
C LEU A 12 13.05 6.15 -0.34
N GLN A 13 13.78 6.52 0.70
CA GLN A 13 13.66 7.85 1.33
C GLN A 13 14.18 8.96 0.43
N GLN A 14 15.30 8.74 -0.27
CA GLN A 14 15.82 9.70 -1.25
C GLN A 14 14.80 9.96 -2.37
N ALA A 15 14.20 8.91 -2.92
CA ALA A 15 13.15 9.03 -3.93
C ALA A 15 11.91 9.78 -3.42
N TYR A 16 11.57 9.57 -2.14
CA TYR A 16 10.44 10.24 -1.50
C TYR A 16 10.67 11.73 -1.21
N HIS A 17 11.92 12.11 -0.92
CA HIS A 17 12.32 13.50 -0.68
C HIS A 17 12.81 14.22 -1.95
N SER A 18 12.76 13.56 -3.11
CA SER A 18 13.09 14.16 -4.40
C SER A 18 12.13 15.32 -4.73
N GLU A 19 12.64 16.36 -5.36
CA GLU A 19 11.80 17.48 -5.83
C GLU A 19 10.84 17.06 -6.96
N TYR A 20 11.15 15.94 -7.62
CA TYR A 20 10.37 15.41 -8.73
C TYR A 20 9.60 14.14 -8.32
N SER A 21 8.49 13.89 -9.00
CA SER A 21 7.73 12.64 -8.83
C SER A 21 8.49 11.46 -9.44
N GLU A 22 8.92 10.53 -8.60
CA GLU A 22 9.64 9.33 -9.02
C GLU A 22 8.74 8.09 -9.05
N PHE A 23 8.93 7.23 -10.05
CA PHE A 23 8.26 5.94 -10.16
C PHE A 23 9.21 4.80 -9.74
N VAL A 24 8.90 4.15 -8.62
CA VAL A 24 9.74 3.08 -8.05
C VAL A 24 9.06 1.72 -8.18
N ALA A 25 9.72 0.77 -8.83
CA ALA A 25 9.26 -0.61 -8.95
C ALA A 25 10.15 -1.56 -8.12
N VAL A 26 9.56 -2.29 -7.17
CA VAL A 26 10.30 -3.20 -6.27
C VAL A 26 10.05 -4.67 -6.60
N TYR A 27 11.06 -5.36 -7.14
CA TYR A 27 11.04 -6.78 -7.48
C TYR A 27 12.04 -7.59 -6.63
N SER A 28 11.87 -8.93 -6.58
CA SER A 28 12.55 -9.92 -5.71
C SER A 28 11.68 -11.19 -5.56
N ARG A 29 12.25 -12.25 -4.98
CA ARG A 29 11.61 -13.56 -4.77
C ARG A 29 10.44 -13.49 -3.78
N ARG A 30 9.53 -14.46 -3.89
CA ARG A 30 8.41 -14.65 -2.96
C ARG A 30 8.96 -14.78 -1.52
N ARG A 31 8.22 -14.28 -0.52
CA ARG A 31 8.56 -14.35 0.93
C ARG A 31 9.72 -13.47 1.43
N ILE A 32 10.26 -12.58 0.59
CA ILE A 32 11.33 -11.64 0.99
C ILE A 32 10.78 -10.39 1.74
N GLY A 33 9.46 -10.28 1.89
CA GLY A 33 8.83 -9.23 2.69
C GLY A 33 8.87 -7.83 2.07
N LYS A 34 8.77 -7.67 0.75
CA LYS A 34 8.91 -6.33 0.13
C LYS A 34 7.78 -5.37 0.52
N THR A 35 6.55 -5.86 0.62
CA THR A 35 5.42 -5.04 1.10
C THR A 35 5.67 -4.53 2.51
N PHE A 36 6.32 -5.35 3.35
CA PHE A 36 6.73 -4.96 4.69
C PHE A 36 7.84 -3.91 4.64
N LEU A 37 8.87 -4.09 3.81
CA LEU A 37 9.93 -3.08 3.60
C LEU A 37 9.35 -1.70 3.23
N ILE A 38 8.44 -1.64 2.25
CA ILE A 38 7.82 -0.38 1.82
C ILE A 38 7.04 0.25 2.97
N ARG A 39 6.26 -0.54 3.72
CA ARG A 39 5.47 -0.04 4.86
C ARG A 39 6.32 0.55 5.97
N GLU A 40 7.39 -0.16 6.36
CA GLU A 40 8.32 0.31 7.39
C GLU A 40 9.09 1.55 6.92
N ALA A 41 9.56 1.58 5.67
CA ALA A 41 10.32 2.72 5.13
C ALA A 41 9.52 4.05 5.16
N PHE A 42 8.19 3.96 5.04
CA PHE A 42 7.29 5.10 5.05
C PHE A 42 6.46 5.22 6.34
N ASN A 43 6.81 4.50 7.41
CA ASN A 43 6.09 4.54 8.69
C ASN A 43 4.57 4.34 8.56
N TYR A 44 4.14 3.50 7.63
CA TYR A 44 2.72 3.25 7.30
C TYR A 44 1.94 4.51 6.89
N GLN A 45 2.62 5.61 6.57
CA GLN A 45 2.02 6.85 6.09
C GLN A 45 1.90 6.79 4.56
N PHE A 46 0.72 6.44 4.06
CA PHE A 46 0.43 6.43 2.64
C PHE A 46 -0.83 7.24 2.38
N THR A 47 -0.76 8.17 1.43
CA THR A 47 -1.95 8.87 0.93
C THR A 47 -2.90 7.89 0.26
N PHE A 48 -2.36 6.93 -0.49
CA PHE A 48 -3.14 5.91 -1.19
C PHE A 48 -2.38 4.59 -1.26
N GLN A 49 -3.09 3.50 -0.97
CA GLN A 49 -2.59 2.14 -1.16
C GLN A 49 -3.69 1.26 -1.74
N HIS A 50 -3.35 0.46 -2.73
CA HIS A 50 -4.23 -0.57 -3.28
C HIS A 50 -3.47 -1.88 -3.47
N THR A 51 -4.17 -3.01 -3.30
CA THR A 51 -3.62 -4.33 -3.56
C THR A 51 -4.63 -5.10 -4.40
N GLY A 52 -4.16 -5.61 -5.54
CA GLY A 52 -4.97 -6.44 -6.42
C GLY A 52 -5.24 -7.81 -5.79
N VAL A 53 -6.43 -8.34 -6.05
CA VAL A 53 -6.81 -9.69 -5.63
C VAL A 53 -6.57 -10.65 -6.78
N TYR A 54 -5.91 -11.77 -6.48
CA TYR A 54 -5.58 -12.81 -7.46
C TYR A 54 -6.85 -13.48 -7.99
N LYS A 55 -6.92 -13.69 -9.31
CA LYS A 55 -8.07 -14.31 -10.02
C LYS A 55 -9.43 -13.59 -9.87
N GLU A 56 -9.43 -12.30 -9.55
CA GLU A 56 -10.66 -11.51 -9.55
C GLU A 56 -10.98 -10.93 -10.94
N SER A 57 -12.27 -10.69 -11.19
CA SER A 57 -12.71 -10.03 -12.43
C SER A 57 -12.21 -8.58 -12.48
N LEU A 58 -11.86 -8.10 -13.68
CA LEU A 58 -11.45 -6.70 -13.90
C LEU A 58 -12.48 -5.71 -13.31
N LYS A 59 -13.77 -5.99 -13.52
CA LYS A 59 -14.86 -5.16 -12.99
C LYS A 59 -14.82 -5.07 -11.46
N LYS A 60 -14.48 -6.16 -10.76
CA LYS A 60 -14.37 -6.18 -9.30
C LYS A 60 -13.07 -5.53 -8.83
N GLN A 61 -11.96 -5.71 -9.55
CA GLN A 61 -10.71 -5.02 -9.27
C GLN A 61 -10.85 -3.49 -9.38
N LEU A 62 -11.48 -2.99 -10.45
CA LEU A 62 -11.74 -1.55 -10.63
C LEU A 62 -12.66 -0.98 -9.54
N ARG A 63 -13.68 -1.74 -9.11
CA ARG A 63 -14.51 -1.34 -7.96
C ARG A 63 -13.68 -1.23 -6.68
N ASN A 64 -12.86 -2.24 -6.39
CA ASN A 64 -12.00 -2.22 -5.21
C ASN A 64 -10.98 -1.07 -5.25
N PHE A 65 -10.45 -0.75 -6.43
CA PHE A 65 -9.56 0.39 -6.64
C PHE A 65 -10.26 1.72 -6.36
N ARG A 66 -11.45 1.92 -6.93
CA ARG A 66 -12.29 3.10 -6.67
C ARG A 66 -12.63 3.24 -5.18
N ASP A 67 -12.98 2.15 -4.53
CA ASP A 67 -13.37 2.17 -3.12
C ASP A 67 -12.15 2.51 -2.24
N ALA A 68 -10.96 2.00 -2.57
CA ALA A 68 -9.72 2.40 -1.91
C ALA A 68 -9.42 3.90 -2.10
N LEU A 69 -9.61 4.46 -3.30
CA LEU A 69 -9.42 5.89 -3.55
C LEU A 69 -10.37 6.73 -2.71
N LYS A 70 -11.64 6.34 -2.62
CA LYS A 70 -12.64 7.02 -1.79
C LYS A 70 -12.25 7.00 -0.31
N MET A 71 -11.82 5.85 0.20
CA MET A 71 -11.39 5.73 1.60
C MET A 71 -10.16 6.59 1.90
N SER A 72 -9.22 6.67 0.96
CA SER A 72 -8.01 7.49 1.08
C SER A 72 -8.26 8.99 0.97
N GLY A 73 -9.22 9.42 0.15
CA GLY A 73 -9.51 10.84 -0.11
C GLY A 73 -10.56 11.49 0.80
N MET A 74 -11.37 10.70 1.52
CA MET A 74 -12.34 11.26 2.48
C MET A 74 -11.60 11.75 3.73
N LYS A 75 -11.78 13.03 4.08
CA LYS A 75 -11.40 13.54 5.41
C LYS A 75 -12.03 12.62 6.46
N LYS A 76 -11.27 12.24 7.50
CA LYS A 76 -11.79 11.56 8.69
C LYS A 76 -12.82 12.46 9.40
N GLY A 77 -14.04 12.55 8.87
CA GLY A 77 -15.21 12.71 9.71
C GLY A 77 -15.39 11.39 10.45
N ASN A 78 -15.72 11.45 11.75
CA ASN A 78 -15.88 10.29 12.63
C ASN A 78 -16.65 9.14 11.96
N ILE A 79 -15.95 8.17 11.39
CA ILE A 79 -16.54 6.95 10.86
C ILE A 79 -16.15 5.83 11.82
N LEU A 80 -17.15 5.47 12.63
CA LEU A 80 -17.17 4.26 13.44
C LEU A 80 -16.76 3.07 12.57
N THR A 81 -15.73 2.35 13.01
CA THR A 81 -15.28 1.09 12.43
C THR A 81 -16.42 0.07 12.45
N ARG A 82 -17.18 -0.04 11.36
CA ARG A 82 -18.01 -1.23 11.11
C ARG A 82 -17.16 -2.26 10.37
N CYS A 83 -16.30 -2.95 11.12
CA CYS A 83 -15.84 -4.28 10.72
C CYS A 83 -17.01 -5.24 10.90
N SER A 84 -17.85 -5.39 9.88
CA SER A 84 -18.78 -6.51 9.80
C SER A 84 -18.17 -7.57 8.88
N ASN A 85 -17.79 -8.68 9.49
CA ASN A 85 -17.53 -9.97 8.87
C ASN A 85 -18.39 -10.19 7.62
N ARG A 86 -17.75 -10.50 6.49
CA ARG A 86 -18.36 -11.26 5.41
C ARG A 86 -17.49 -12.48 5.13
N HIS A 87 -17.64 -13.47 6.02
CA HIS A 87 -17.61 -14.88 5.61
C HIS A 87 -19.06 -15.23 5.25
N GLY A 88 -19.26 -15.89 4.12
CA GLY A 88 -20.57 -16.38 3.67
C GLY A 88 -20.70 -16.32 2.16
N ASP A 89 -20.57 -17.51 1.56
CA ASP A 89 -20.91 -17.94 0.18
C ASP A 89 -19.89 -17.69 -0.95
#